data_AF-U6ED64-F1
#
_entry.id   AF-U6ED64-F1
#
_cell.length_a   1.000
_cell.length_b   1.000
_cell.length_c   1.000
_cell.angle_alpha   90.00
_cell.angle_beta   90.00
_cell.angle_gamma   90.00
#
_symmetry.space_group_name_H-M   'P 1'
#
loop_
_entity.id
_entity.type
_entity.pdbx_description
1 polymer ?
#
loop_
_entity_poly.entity_id
_entity_poly.type
_entity_poly.pdbx_seq_one_letter_code
_entity_poly.pdbx_strand_id
1 'polypeptide(L)'
;MKDENRIIIWPVYLDSTKTKSEGRKIPRKDSVKAPRLREISQAAKKLGLNPSTEKHKAYPSSWWEGSGRVIVDRKMGKRELLLKISNLINGSRSKDK
;
A
#
# COMPACT_ATOMS: atom_id res chain seq x y z
N MET A 1 -14.34 -12.35 19.05
CA MET A 1 -14.03 -12.81 17.68
C MET A 1 -13.04 -11.82 17.10
N LYS A 2 -11.75 -12.17 17.08
CA LYS A 2 -10.70 -11.20 16.73
C LYS A 2 -10.64 -11.04 15.21
N ASP A 3 -10.64 -9.81 14.73
CA ASP A 3 -10.31 -9.40 13.35
C ASP A 3 -8.84 -9.77 12.97
N GLU A 4 -8.41 -11.03 13.17
CA GLU A 4 -7.01 -11.47 13.00
C GLU A 4 -6.60 -11.63 11.53
N ASN A 5 -7.54 -11.47 10.60
CA ASN A 5 -7.31 -11.68 9.17
C ASN A 5 -7.27 -10.38 8.36
N ARG A 6 -6.83 -9.26 8.94
CA ARG A 6 -6.65 -7.99 8.21
C ARG A 6 -5.21 -7.49 8.28
N ILE A 7 -4.68 -7.03 7.15
CA ILE A 7 -3.37 -6.40 7.02
C ILE A 7 -3.55 -4.90 6.80
N ILE A 8 -2.82 -4.11 7.57
CA ILE A 8 -2.71 -2.67 7.36
C ILE A 8 -1.55 -2.38 6.39
N ILE A 9 -1.87 -1.66 5.33
CA ILE A 9 -0.95 -1.19 4.30
C ILE A 9 -0.87 0.32 4.41
N TRP A 10 0.34 0.79 4.75
CA TRP A 10 0.69 2.19 4.68
C TRP A 10 1.31 2.50 3.33
N PRO A 11 1.01 3.65 2.70
CA PRO A 11 1.63 4.04 1.43
C PRO A 11 3.16 4.04 1.50
N VAL A 12 3.73 4.47 2.63
CA VAL A 12 5.18 4.48 2.91
C VAL A 12 5.84 3.11 2.73
N TYR A 13 5.11 2.00 2.91
CA TYR A 13 5.67 0.66 2.72
C TYR A 13 6.07 0.39 1.28
N LEU A 14 5.38 1.03 0.33
CA LEU A 14 5.55 0.88 -1.11
C LEU A 14 6.32 2.04 -1.73
N ASP A 15 6.57 3.12 -0.98
CA ASP A 15 7.11 4.36 -1.53
C ASP A 15 8.61 4.24 -1.84
N SER A 16 8.97 4.39 -3.11
CA SER A 16 10.36 4.35 -3.58
C SER A 16 11.19 5.57 -3.18
N THR A 17 10.53 6.69 -2.89
CA THR A 17 11.16 7.93 -2.43
C THR A 17 11.70 7.79 -1.01
N LYS A 18 11.10 6.89 -0.21
CA LYS A 18 11.48 6.62 1.17
C LYS A 18 12.53 5.50 1.28
N THR A 19 13.36 5.62 2.29
CA THR A 19 14.38 4.64 2.68
C THR A 19 13.77 3.51 3.52
N LYS A 20 14.55 2.44 3.76
CA LYS A 20 14.10 1.33 4.61
C LYS A 20 13.90 1.78 6.07
N SER A 21 14.72 2.70 6.55
CA SER A 21 14.62 3.31 7.88
C SER A 21 13.38 4.18 8.02
N GLU A 22 12.96 4.87 6.95
CA GLU A 22 11.72 5.67 6.92
C GLU A 22 10.44 4.82 6.79
N GLY A 23 10.56 3.52 6.55
CA GLY A 23 9.43 2.58 6.60
C GLY A 23 9.19 1.76 5.33
N ARG A 24 9.95 1.98 4.25
CA ARG A 24 9.82 1.16 3.03
C ARG A 24 10.09 -0.31 3.33
N LYS A 25 9.17 -1.19 2.92
CA LYS A 25 9.23 -2.64 3.20
C LYS A 25 9.61 -3.50 2.00
N ILE A 26 9.55 -2.96 0.78
CA ILE A 26 9.88 -3.67 -0.46
C ILE A 26 11.12 -3.08 -1.15
N PRO A 27 11.84 -3.83 -2.02
CA PRO A 27 12.99 -3.32 -2.77
C PRO A 27 12.62 -2.12 -3.66
N ARG A 28 13.56 -1.19 -3.88
CA ARG A 28 13.32 0.05 -4.64
C ARG A 28 12.86 -0.22 -6.08
N LYS A 29 13.40 -1.28 -6.68
CA LYS A 29 13.05 -1.75 -8.04
C LYS A 29 11.57 -2.10 -8.16
N ASP A 30 11.01 -2.68 -7.11
CA ASP A 30 9.62 -3.10 -7.04
C ASP A 30 8.75 -2.06 -6.34
N SER A 31 9.28 -0.88 -5.99
CA SER A 31 8.55 0.16 -5.25
C SER A 31 7.82 1.12 -6.20
N VAL A 32 6.79 1.79 -5.70
CA VAL A 32 6.04 2.82 -6.44
C VAL A 32 6.56 4.20 -6.04
N LYS A 33 6.80 5.09 -7.00
CA LYS A 33 7.12 6.49 -6.70
C LYS A 33 5.86 7.23 -6.22
N ALA A 34 5.85 7.72 -4.99
CA ALA A 34 4.71 8.46 -4.41
C ALA A 34 3.36 7.72 -4.60
N PRO A 35 3.16 6.58 -3.91
CA PRO A 35 1.94 5.78 -4.04
C PRO A 35 0.73 6.52 -3.45
N ARG A 36 -0.35 6.62 -4.24
CA ARG A 36 -1.60 7.24 -3.77
C ARG A 36 -2.49 6.19 -3.11
N LEU A 37 -3.26 6.58 -2.09
CA LEU A 37 -4.27 5.73 -1.45
C LEU A 37 -5.21 5.04 -2.43
N ARG A 38 -5.68 5.80 -3.43
CA ARG A 38 -6.62 5.31 -4.44
C ARG A 38 -6.00 4.17 -5.26
N GLU A 39 -4.73 4.28 -5.61
CA GLU A 39 -4.01 3.25 -6.38
C GLU A 39 -3.84 1.97 -5.56
N ILE A 40 -3.48 2.10 -4.29
CA ILE A 40 -3.35 0.97 -3.35
C ILE A 40 -4.71 0.27 -3.17
N SER A 41 -5.77 1.05 -2.94
CA SER A 41 -7.13 0.52 -2.82
C SER A 41 -7.59 -0.19 -4.09
N GLN A 42 -7.40 0.41 -5.26
CA GLN A 42 -7.77 -0.22 -6.53
C GLN A 42 -6.99 -1.51 -6.78
N ALA A 43 -5.68 -1.53 -6.52
CA ALA A 43 -4.85 -2.73 -6.64
C ALA A 43 -5.32 -3.83 -5.68
N ALA A 44 -5.57 -3.50 -4.41
CA ALA A 44 -6.10 -4.44 -3.43
C ALA A 44 -7.51 -4.95 -3.80
N LYS A 45 -8.35 -4.11 -4.42
CA LYS A 45 -9.68 -4.50 -4.91
C LYS A 45 -9.55 -5.50 -6.08
N LYS A 46 -8.62 -5.28 -7.00
CA LYS A 46 -8.30 -6.22 -8.10
C LYS A 46 -7.82 -7.57 -7.57
N LEU A 47 -7.13 -7.59 -6.43
CA LEU A 47 -6.70 -8.82 -5.75
C LEU A 47 -7.82 -9.51 -4.94
N GLY A 48 -9.02 -8.92 -4.88
CA GLY A 48 -10.15 -9.48 -4.13
C GLY A 48 -9.94 -9.48 -2.62
N LEU A 49 -9.25 -8.45 -2.08
CA LEU A 49 -8.86 -8.35 -0.67
C LEU A 49 -9.74 -7.38 0.15
N ASN A 50 -10.93 -7.02 -0.36
CA ASN A 50 -11.89 -6.11 0.29
C ASN A 50 -11.24 -4.89 0.98
N PRO A 51 -10.58 -4.00 0.21
CA PRO A 51 -9.86 -2.88 0.79
C PRO A 51 -10.80 -1.88 1.45
N SER A 52 -10.54 -1.57 2.72
CA SER A 52 -11.12 -0.45 3.45
C SER A 52 -10.11 0.68 3.53
N THR A 53 -10.47 1.86 3.03
CA THR A 53 -9.59 3.04 3.05
C THR A 53 -10.01 3.99 4.16
N GLU A 54 -9.08 4.29 5.06
CA GLU A 54 -9.27 5.33 6.07
C GLU A 54 -8.49 6.58 5.65
N LYS A 55 -9.18 7.55 5.03
CA LYS A 55 -8.57 8.79 4.52
C LYS A 55 -8.24 9.80 5.61
N HIS A 56 -8.91 9.72 6.76
CA HIS A 56 -8.75 10.68 7.88
C HIS A 56 -7.60 10.34 8.84
N LYS A 57 -6.85 9.26 8.60
CA LYS A 57 -5.72 8.89 9.46
C LYS A 57 -4.40 9.21 8.80
N ALA A 58 -3.58 10.01 9.48
CA ALA A 58 -2.23 10.29 9.03
C ALA A 58 -1.24 9.24 9.57
N TYR A 59 -0.17 8.99 8.82
CA TYR A 59 0.92 8.14 9.30
C TYR A 59 1.69 8.87 10.41
N PRO A 60 2.00 8.26 11.57
CA PRO A 60 2.58 8.96 12.71
C PRO A 60 3.87 9.74 12.40
N SER A 61 4.73 9.24 11.51
CA SER A 61 5.98 9.91 11.09
C SER A 61 5.81 10.92 9.95
N SER A 62 4.61 11.04 9.36
CA SER A 62 4.28 12.01 8.32
C SER A 62 2.85 12.49 8.52
N TRP A 63 2.58 12.92 9.76
CA TRP A 63 1.23 13.24 10.21
C TRP A 63 0.61 14.42 9.43
N TRP A 64 1.47 15.27 8.84
CA TRP A 64 1.09 16.40 7.98
C TRP A 64 0.64 16.00 6.57
N GLU A 65 1.01 14.83 6.05
CA GLU A 65 0.71 14.44 4.66
C GLU A 65 -0.72 13.90 4.47
N GLY A 66 -1.44 13.58 5.55
CA GLY A 66 -2.80 13.03 5.46
C GLY A 66 -2.85 11.76 4.57
N SER A 67 -1.79 10.95 4.57
CA SER A 67 -1.57 9.91 3.57
C SER A 67 -2.55 8.74 3.65
N GLY A 68 -3.40 8.67 4.68
CA GLY A 68 -4.36 7.59 4.93
C GLY A 68 -3.71 6.22 5.15
N ARG A 69 -4.55 5.22 5.40
CA ARG A 69 -4.15 3.82 5.39
C ARG A 69 -5.17 2.96 4.65
N VAL A 70 -4.70 1.85 4.10
CA VAL A 70 -5.56 0.84 3.49
C VAL A 70 -5.50 -0.42 4.33
N ILE A 71 -6.66 -0.88 4.79
CA ILE A 71 -6.82 -2.15 5.50
C ILE A 71 -7.35 -3.15 4.47
N VAL A 72 -6.72 -4.31 4.38
CA VAL A 72 -7.11 -5.35 3.43
C VAL A 72 -7.20 -6.69 4.13
N ASP A 73 -7.98 -7.61 3.58
CA ASP A 73 -8.06 -8.97 4.09
C ASP A 73 -6.74 -9.73 3.83
N ARG A 74 -6.28 -10.45 4.84
CA ARG A 74 -5.06 -11.25 4.85
C ARG A 74 -5.33 -12.57 4.12
N LYS A 75 -5.08 -12.59 2.82
CA LYS A 75 -5.08 -13.84 2.01
C LYS A 75 -3.68 -14.40 1.76
N MET A 76 -2.63 -13.63 2.01
CA MET A 76 -1.24 -14.00 1.74
C MET A 76 -0.26 -13.28 2.68
N GLY A 77 1.02 -13.63 2.57
CA GLY A 77 2.08 -12.99 3.35
C GLY A 77 2.18 -11.49 3.07
N LYS A 78 2.49 -10.69 4.09
CA LYS A 78 2.56 -9.22 4.00
C LYS A 78 3.53 -8.75 2.91
N ARG A 79 4.70 -9.40 2.77
CA ARG A 79 5.69 -9.03 1.74
C ARG A 79 5.18 -9.32 0.33
N GLU A 80 4.61 -10.51 0.10
CA GLU A 80 4.06 -10.91 -1.19
C GLU A 80 2.93 -9.97 -1.62
N LEU A 81 2.03 -9.66 -0.68
CA LEU A 81 0.94 -8.71 -0.86
C LEU A 81 1.44 -7.34 -1.33
N LEU A 82 2.45 -6.80 -0.66
CA LEU A 82 3.03 -5.50 -1.02
C LEU A 82 3.65 -5.52 -2.41
N LEU A 83 4.34 -6.60 -2.79
CA LEU A 83 4.89 -6.77 -4.13
C LEU A 83 3.79 -6.83 -5.21
N LYS A 84 2.72 -7.62 -4.98
CA LYS A 84 1.60 -7.72 -5.93
C LYS A 84 0.88 -6.38 -6.10
N ILE A 85 0.62 -5.67 -5.01
CA ILE A 85 0.02 -4.33 -5.06
C ILE A 85 0.90 -3.38 -5.84
N SER A 86 2.21 -3.35 -5.55
CA SER A 86 3.13 -2.47 -6.25
C SER A 86 3.18 -2.73 -7.75
N ASN A 87 3.25 -4.01 -8.15
CA ASN A 87 3.24 -4.40 -9.56
C ASN A 87 1.95 -4.00 -10.26
N LEU A 88 0.79 -4.15 -9.61
CA LEU A 88 -0.50 -3.71 -10.16
C LEU A 88 -0.56 -2.19 -10.33
N ILE A 89 0.03 -1.42 -9.42
CA ILE A 89 0.07 0.04 -9.51
C ILE A 89 0.99 0.45 -10.66
N ASN A 90 2.21 -0.09 -10.72
CA ASN A 90 3.17 0.20 -11.79
C ASN A 90 2.60 -0.20 -13.16
N GLY A 91 1.96 -1.37 -13.26
CA GLY A 91 1.29 -1.79 -14.50
C GLY A 91 0.08 -0.94 -14.89
N SER A 92 -0.62 -0.32 -13.93
CA SER A 92 -1.70 0.63 -14.23
C SER A 92 -1.12 1.95 -14.76
N ARG A 93 -0.04 2.47 -14.17
CA ARG A 93 0.63 3.69 -14.62
C ARG A 93 1.29 3.57 -16.00
N SER A 94 1.78 2.39 -16.36
CA SER A 94 2.35 2.14 -17.69
C SER A 94 1.29 2.07 -18.80
N LYS A 95 0.03 1.82 -18.47
CA LYS A 95 -1.08 1.79 -19.44
C LYS A 95 -1.64 3.19 -19.76
N ASP A 96 -1.39 4.16 -18.89
CA ASP A 96 -1.78 5.55 -19.07
C ASP A 96 -0.74 6.36 -19.88
N LYS A 97 0.30 5.71 -20.41
CA LYS A 97 1.39 6.30 -21.17
C LYS A 97 1.36 5.79 -22.61
#